data_AF-A0A3D4Y3D6-F1
#
_entry.id   AF-A0A3D4Y3D6-F1
#
_cell.length_a   1.000
_cell.length_b   1.000
_cell.length_c   1.000
_cell.angle_alpha   90.00
_cell.angle_beta   90.00
_cell.angle_gamma   90.00
#
_symmetry.space_group_name_H-M   'P 1'
#
loop_
_entity.id
_entity.type
_entity.pdbx_description
1 polymer ?
#
loop_
_entity_poly.entity_id
_entity_poly.type
_entity_poly.pdbx_seq_one_letter_code
_entity_poly.pdbx_strand_id
1 'polypeptide(L)'
;MYLMRIHKVDLAEKVYRYKVIICIAFIVLLGLYQFDTYIYVSGFDIYGNLSWVQYIGYDLQRYGIGCAGSAIMLLVVWKFYRQNLIHKIISAIGRESIGIYILSSKIISGVCYSVFKAERVNYILDIILTVGILVICHAAIYIIKKVPLANKMLLGGI
;
A
#
# COMPACT_ATOMS: atom_id res chain seq x y z
N MET A 1 -8.41 8.77 -25.32
CA MET A 1 -7.89 9.54 -24.17
C MET A 1 -8.95 10.43 -23.48
N TYR A 2 -9.86 11.07 -24.23
CA TYR A 2 -10.92 11.94 -23.66
C TYR A 2 -11.99 11.19 -22.85
N LEU A 3 -12.53 10.08 -23.37
CA LEU A 3 -13.52 9.22 -22.68
C LEU A 3 -13.02 8.69 -21.33
N MET A 4 -11.74 8.31 -21.24
CA MET A 4 -11.13 7.80 -20.01
C MET A 4 -10.95 8.88 -18.94
N ARG A 5 -10.83 10.16 -19.35
CA ARG A 5 -10.78 11.31 -18.43
C ARG A 5 -12.16 11.62 -17.86
N ILE A 6 -13.22 11.54 -18.68
CA ILE A 6 -14.61 11.75 -18.25
C ILE A 6 -15.02 10.68 -17.23
N HIS A 7 -14.72 9.40 -17.49
CA HIS A 7 -15.11 8.31 -16.61
C HIS A 7 -14.42 8.37 -15.22
N LYS A 8 -13.16 8.83 -15.17
CA LYS A 8 -12.43 9.03 -13.90
C LYS A 8 -13.00 10.16 -13.05
N VAL A 9 -13.50 11.23 -13.68
CA VAL A 9 -14.13 12.35 -12.98
C VAL A 9 -15.49 11.91 -12.41
N ASP A 10 -16.28 11.18 -13.19
CA ASP A 10 -17.60 10.67 -12.76
C ASP A 10 -17.51 9.67 -11.59
N LEU A 11 -16.53 8.76 -11.62
CA LEU A 11 -16.32 7.82 -10.50
C LEU A 11 -15.93 8.55 -9.21
N ALA A 12 -14.98 9.48 -9.27
CA ALA A 12 -14.53 10.21 -8.10
C ALA A 12 -15.63 11.12 -7.51
N GLU A 13 -16.47 11.70 -8.37
CA GLU A 13 -17.61 12.51 -7.95
C GLU A 13 -18.69 11.65 -7.27
N LYS A 14 -18.99 10.46 -7.83
CA LYS A 14 -19.86 9.46 -7.18
C LYS A 14 -19.33 9.05 -5.81
N VAL A 15 -18.05 8.70 -5.71
CA VAL A 15 -17.41 8.34 -4.43
C VAL A 15 -17.48 9.52 -3.44
N TYR A 16 -17.22 10.75 -3.91
CA TYR A 16 -17.28 11.95 -3.08
C TYR A 16 -18.68 12.28 -2.55
N ARG A 17 -19.73 11.93 -3.29
CA ARG A 17 -21.12 12.05 -2.85
C ARG A 17 -21.41 11.14 -1.65
N TYR A 18 -20.87 9.92 -1.65
CA TYR A 18 -21.10 8.92 -0.60
C TYR A 18 -20.04 8.91 0.53
N LYS A 19 -19.20 9.95 0.61
CA LYS A 19 -18.08 10.03 1.57
C LYS A 19 -18.44 9.72 3.03
N VAL A 20 -19.60 10.19 3.50
CA VAL A 20 -20.04 9.96 4.89
C VAL A 20 -20.35 8.48 5.12
N ILE A 21 -21.07 7.85 4.20
CA ILE A 21 -21.41 6.42 4.27
C ILE A 21 -20.14 5.57 4.22
N ILE A 22 -19.19 5.92 3.33
CA ILE A 22 -17.90 5.22 3.22
C ILE A 22 -17.11 5.32 4.54
N CYS A 23 -17.05 6.50 5.17
CA CYS A 23 -16.37 6.66 6.46
C CYS A 23 -17.05 5.86 7.58
N ILE A 24 -18.39 5.90 7.67
CA ILE A 24 -19.13 5.12 8.67
C ILE A 24 -18.90 3.62 8.44
N ALA A 25 -19.02 3.14 7.20
CA ALA A 25 -18.78 1.75 6.85
C ALA A 25 -17.36 1.31 7.23
N PHE A 26 -16.35 2.15 6.95
CA PHE A 26 -14.98 1.87 7.34
C PHE A 26 -14.80 1.79 8.86
N ILE A 27 -15.35 2.73 9.63
CA ILE A 27 -15.27 2.72 11.10
C ILE A 27 -15.93 1.47 11.67
N VAL A 28 -17.12 1.12 11.19
CA VAL A 28 -17.84 -0.08 11.64
C VAL A 28 -17.05 -1.35 11.31
N LEU A 29 -16.61 -1.49 10.06
CA LEU A 29 -15.83 -2.65 9.63
C LEU A 29 -14.50 -2.78 10.38
N LEU A 30 -13.84 -1.65 10.67
CA LEU A 30 -12.62 -1.60 11.47
C LEU A 30 -12.87 -1.93 12.93
N GLY A 31 -13.97 -1.46 13.53
CA GLY A 31 -14.36 -1.80 14.90
C GLY A 31 -14.72 -3.28 15.08
N LEU A 32 -15.17 -3.94 14.01
CA LEU A 32 -15.39 -5.39 13.97
C LEU A 32 -14.10 -6.17 13.65
N TYR A 33 -12.99 -5.51 13.32
CA TYR A 33 -11.75 -6.17 12.91
C TYR A 33 -11.03 -6.75 14.11
N GLN A 34 -11.06 -8.07 14.22
CA GLN A 34 -10.51 -8.82 15.35
C GLN A 34 -9.17 -9.47 14.97
N PHE A 35 -8.37 -9.83 15.98
CA PHE A 35 -7.07 -10.46 15.77
C PHE A 35 -7.15 -11.69 14.85
N ASP A 36 -8.18 -12.52 15.02
CA ASP A 36 -8.37 -13.74 14.24
C ASP A 36 -8.73 -13.47 12.78
N THR A 37 -9.25 -12.27 12.46
CA THR A 37 -9.54 -11.85 11.08
C THR A 37 -8.29 -11.33 10.35
N TYR A 38 -7.14 -11.22 11.03
CA TYR A 38 -5.92 -10.74 10.38
C TYR A 38 -5.41 -11.78 9.38
N ILE A 39 -5.07 -11.32 8.17
CA ILE A 39 -4.57 -12.16 7.07
C ILE A 39 -3.34 -12.98 7.46
N TYR A 40 -2.49 -12.43 8.33
CA TYR A 40 -1.28 -13.10 8.82
C TYR A 40 -1.55 -14.15 9.90
N VAL A 41 -2.72 -14.10 10.54
CA VAL A 41 -3.14 -15.04 11.59
C VAL A 41 -3.96 -16.17 10.98
N SER A 42 -4.96 -15.82 10.17
CA SER A 42 -5.92 -16.79 9.62
C SER A 42 -5.56 -17.30 8.21
N GLY A 43 -4.60 -16.66 7.54
CA GLY A 43 -4.22 -17.00 6.16
C GLY A 43 -5.31 -16.72 5.11
N PHE A 44 -4.98 -17.02 3.86
CA PHE A 44 -5.89 -17.10 2.70
C PHE A 44 -6.08 -18.58 2.29
N ASP A 45 -6.16 -19.48 3.27
CA ASP A 45 -6.16 -20.91 3.00
C ASP A 45 -7.56 -21.51 3.13
N ILE A 46 -8.08 -22.00 2.01
CA ILE A 46 -9.34 -22.74 1.89
C ILE A 46 -9.25 -24.09 2.63
N TYR A 47 -8.03 -24.56 2.92
CA TYR A 47 -7.76 -25.84 3.60
C TYR A 47 -7.36 -25.69 5.08
N GLY A 48 -7.47 -24.49 5.65
CA GLY A 48 -7.15 -24.24 7.06
C GLY A 48 -8.17 -24.81 8.06
N ASN A 49 -7.82 -24.75 9.36
CA ASN A 49 -8.62 -25.21 10.51
C ASN A 49 -9.93 -24.43 10.76
N LEU A 50 -10.35 -23.54 9.85
CA LEU A 50 -11.55 -22.73 9.98
C LEU A 50 -12.72 -23.41 9.27
N SER A 51 -13.92 -23.27 9.83
CA SER A 51 -15.12 -23.69 9.10
C SER A 51 -15.32 -22.81 7.86
N TRP A 52 -15.88 -23.38 6.80
CA TRP A 52 -16.17 -22.66 5.54
C TRP A 52 -16.95 -21.35 5.75
N VAL A 53 -17.84 -21.31 6.75
CA VAL A 53 -18.61 -20.11 7.10
C VAL A 53 -17.73 -19.03 7.71
N GLN A 54 -16.81 -19.39 8.62
CA GLN A 54 -15.86 -18.45 9.22
C GLN A 54 -14.90 -17.91 8.17
N TYR A 55 -14.41 -18.76 7.28
CA TYR A 55 -13.52 -18.37 6.18
C TYR A 55 -14.17 -17.30 5.29
N ILE A 56 -15.40 -17.55 4.82
CA ILE A 56 -16.15 -16.58 3.99
C ILE A 56 -16.39 -15.28 4.76
N GLY A 57 -16.75 -15.36 6.04
CA GLY A 57 -16.95 -14.18 6.87
C GLY A 57 -15.69 -13.32 6.99
N TYR A 58 -14.54 -13.95 7.25
CA TYR A 58 -13.26 -13.26 7.41
C TYR A 58 -12.80 -12.62 6.11
N ASP A 59 -12.92 -13.32 4.98
CA ASP A 59 -12.55 -12.77 3.68
C ASP A 59 -13.48 -11.64 3.25
N LEU A 60 -14.80 -11.79 3.44
CA LEU A 60 -15.75 -10.72 3.13
C LEU A 60 -15.47 -9.46 3.95
N GLN A 61 -15.13 -9.63 5.23
CA GLN A 61 -14.74 -8.51 6.09
C GLN A 61 -13.44 -7.85 5.62
N ARG A 62 -12.40 -8.63 5.27
CA ARG A 62 -11.13 -8.12 4.72
C ARG A 62 -11.33 -7.34 3.43
N TYR A 63 -12.08 -7.91 2.49
CA TYR A 63 -12.42 -7.23 1.24
C TYR A 63 -13.26 -5.98 1.49
N GLY A 64 -14.22 -6.03 2.42
CA GLY A 64 -15.02 -4.87 2.82
C GLY A 64 -14.15 -3.73 3.36
N ILE A 65 -13.26 -4.01 4.31
CA ILE A 65 -12.32 -3.04 4.87
C ILE A 65 -11.40 -2.51 3.77
N GLY A 66 -10.85 -3.38 2.93
CA GLY A 66 -9.97 -3.01 1.82
C GLY A 66 -10.66 -2.09 0.80
N CYS A 67 -11.90 -2.40 0.42
CA CYS A 67 -12.71 -1.58 -0.47
C CYS A 67 -13.04 -0.22 0.16
N ALA A 68 -13.52 -0.19 1.40
CA ALA A 68 -13.85 1.05 2.09
C ALA A 68 -12.61 1.93 2.31
N GLY A 69 -11.48 1.33 2.72
CA GLY A 69 -10.20 2.01 2.86
C GLY A 69 -9.67 2.57 1.54
N SER A 70 -9.79 1.81 0.45
CA SER A 70 -9.43 2.29 -0.90
C SER A 70 -10.29 3.46 -1.35
N ALA A 71 -11.60 3.42 -1.05
CA ALA A 71 -12.51 4.53 -1.33
C ALA A 71 -12.18 5.79 -0.50
N ILE A 72 -11.80 5.63 0.78
CA ILE A 72 -11.27 6.74 1.59
C ILE A 72 -10.00 7.33 0.96
N MET A 73 -9.07 6.48 0.51
CA MET A 73 -7.85 6.95 -0.15
C MET A 73 -8.17 7.74 -1.42
N LEU A 74 -9.16 7.30 -2.22
CA LEU A 74 -9.64 8.07 -3.37
C LEU A 74 -10.22 9.44 -2.99
N LEU A 75 -10.98 9.52 -1.88
CA LEU A 75 -11.50 10.79 -1.37
C LEU A 75 -10.36 11.76 -0.96
N VAL A 76 -9.34 11.22 -0.29
CA VAL A 76 -8.15 11.97 0.12
C VAL A 76 -7.42 12.50 -1.11
N VAL A 77 -7.13 11.63 -2.08
CA VAL A 77 -6.48 12.02 -3.34
C VAL A 77 -7.33 13.05 -4.08
N TRP A 78 -8.65 12.90 -4.17
CA TRP A 78 -9.54 13.87 -4.83
C TRP A 78 -9.49 15.25 -4.18
N LYS A 79 -9.46 15.32 -2.85
CA LYS A 79 -9.35 16.58 -2.10
C LYS A 79 -8.03 17.30 -2.38
N PHE A 80 -6.93 16.56 -2.45
CA PHE A 80 -5.59 17.12 -2.66
C PHE A 80 -5.20 17.28 -4.13
N TYR A 81 -5.90 16.62 -5.05
CA TYR A 81 -5.65 16.71 -6.49
C TYR A 81 -5.79 18.16 -7.00
N ARG A 82 -6.68 18.95 -6.41
CA ARG A 82 -6.85 20.37 -6.74
C ARG A 82 -5.73 21.28 -6.20
N GLN A 83 -4.84 20.77 -5.36
CA GLN A 83 -3.72 21.52 -4.80
C GLN A 83 -2.41 21.16 -5.53
N ASN A 84 -1.95 22.09 -6.38
CA ASN A 84 -0.81 21.87 -7.29
C ASN A 84 0.48 21.41 -6.59
N LEU A 85 0.75 21.87 -5.36
CA LEU A 85 1.96 21.51 -4.63
C LEU A 85 1.89 20.09 -4.06
N ILE A 86 0.80 19.76 -3.36
CA ILE A 86 0.62 18.46 -2.71
C ILE A 86 0.50 17.34 -3.74
N HIS A 87 -0.21 17.57 -4.85
CA HIS A 87 -0.25 16.63 -5.96
C HIS A 87 1.14 16.31 -6.52
N LYS A 88 2.01 17.31 -6.71
CA LYS A 88 3.38 17.10 -7.20
C LYS A 88 4.20 16.24 -6.23
N ILE A 89 4.10 16.50 -4.92
CA ILE A 89 4.83 15.75 -3.89
C ILE A 89 4.35 14.29 -3.86
N ILE A 90 3.03 14.07 -3.74
CA ILE A 90 2.46 12.70 -3.69
C ILE A 90 2.76 11.95 -4.99
N SER A 91 2.68 12.60 -6.14
CA SER A 91 3.00 11.98 -7.43
C SER A 91 4.49 11.63 -7.55
N ALA A 92 5.39 12.46 -7.01
CA ALA A 92 6.81 12.15 -6.98
C ALA A 92 7.10 10.94 -6.09
N ILE A 93 6.58 10.92 -4.87
CA ILE A 93 6.75 9.80 -3.92
C ILE A 93 6.13 8.52 -4.49
N GLY A 94 4.91 8.60 -5.03
CA GLY A 94 4.19 7.46 -5.58
C GLY A 94 4.82 6.85 -6.83
N ARG A 95 5.56 7.63 -7.64
CA ARG A 95 6.31 7.08 -8.79
C ARG A 95 7.48 6.21 -8.35
N GLU A 96 8.09 6.54 -7.22
CA GLU A 96 9.29 5.83 -6.75
C GLU A 96 8.96 4.75 -5.71
N SER A 97 7.77 4.78 -5.11
CA SER A 97 7.36 3.86 -4.05
C SER A 97 7.42 2.39 -4.46
N ILE A 98 7.07 2.05 -5.71
CA ILE A 98 7.16 0.67 -6.22
C ILE A 98 8.62 0.21 -6.28
N GLY A 99 9.52 1.04 -6.80
CA GLY A 99 10.95 0.73 -6.83
C GLY A 99 11.54 0.59 -5.43
N ILE A 100 11.14 1.49 -4.52
CA ILE A 100 11.56 1.45 -3.11
C ILE A 100 11.06 0.16 -2.46
N TYR A 101 9.82 -0.22 -2.68
CA TYR A 101 9.23 -1.45 -2.13
C TYR A 101 9.97 -2.71 -2.61
N ILE A 102 10.23 -2.83 -3.91
CA ILE A 102 10.94 -3.98 -4.48
C ILE A 102 12.35 -4.07 -3.90
N LEU A 103 13.11 -2.98 -3.93
CA LEU A 103 14.50 -2.98 -3.45
C LEU A 103 14.60 -3.16 -1.94
N SER A 104 13.77 -2.45 -1.16
CA SER A 104 13.77 -2.57 0.30
C SER A 104 13.43 -3.98 0.74
N SER A 105 12.47 -4.67 0.09
CA SER A 105 12.15 -6.06 0.41
C SER A 105 13.36 -6.98 0.26
N LYS A 106 14.16 -6.80 -0.80
CA LYS A 106 15.38 -7.58 -1.06
C LYS A 106 16.50 -7.26 -0.09
N ILE A 107 16.72 -5.97 0.21
CA ILE A 107 17.74 -5.52 1.16
C ILE A 107 17.41 -6.04 2.56
N ILE A 108 16.16 -5.90 2.99
CA ILE A 108 15.69 -6.38 4.29
C ILE A 108 15.87 -7.90 4.37
N SER A 109 15.35 -8.65 3.38
CA SER A 109 15.41 -10.12 3.38
C SER A 109 16.83 -10.68 3.32
N GLY A 110 17.74 -10.01 2.61
CA GLY A 110 19.09 -10.53 2.36
C GLY A 110 20.14 -10.02 3.35
N VAL A 111 20.17 -8.71 3.60
CA VAL A 111 21.24 -8.04 4.36
C VAL A 111 20.81 -7.85 5.81
N CYS A 112 19.61 -7.34 6.05
CA CYS A 112 19.21 -6.99 7.42
C CYS A 112 19.02 -8.23 8.29
N TYR A 113 18.35 -9.27 7.78
CA TYR A 113 18.17 -10.53 8.51
C TYR A 113 19.48 -11.29 8.77
N SER A 114 20.48 -11.15 7.90
CA SER A 114 21.76 -11.85 8.06
C SER A 114 22.73 -11.14 9.01
N VAL A 115 22.72 -9.81 9.01
CA VAL A 115 23.63 -8.97 9.83
C VAL A 115 23.02 -8.64 11.20
N PHE A 116 21.74 -8.35 11.25
CA PHE A 116 21.03 -7.98 12.47
C PHE A 116 20.15 -9.15 12.91
N LYS A 117 20.77 -10.21 13.43
CA LYS A 117 20.06 -11.26 14.18
C LYS A 117 19.53 -10.66 15.48
N ALA A 118 18.35 -10.05 15.42
CA ALA A 118 17.79 -9.35 16.56
C ALA A 118 17.00 -10.32 17.46
N GLU A 119 17.56 -10.65 18.63
CA GLU A 119 16.83 -11.33 19.71
C GLU A 119 15.85 -10.38 20.44
N ARG A 120 15.93 -9.06 20.20
CA ARG A 120 15.00 -8.04 20.73
C ARG A 120 14.78 -6.91 19.73
N VAL A 121 13.55 -6.39 19.67
CA VAL A 121 13.15 -5.25 18.85
C VAL A 121 13.74 -3.96 19.42
N ASN A 122 14.48 -3.20 18.61
CA ASN A 122 15.01 -1.89 18.97
C ASN A 122 14.44 -0.84 18.00
N TYR A 123 13.36 -0.16 18.42
CA TYR A 123 12.65 0.80 17.59
C TYR A 123 13.51 1.97 17.08
N ILE A 124 14.50 2.43 17.86
CA ILE A 124 15.39 3.52 17.42
C ILE A 124 16.30 3.02 16.30
N LEU A 125 16.89 1.84 16.47
CA LEU A 125 17.72 1.22 15.44
C LEU A 125 16.89 0.94 14.18
N ASP A 126 15.66 0.47 14.32
CA ASP A 126 14.75 0.19 13.19
C ASP A 126 14.40 1.45 12.40
N ILE A 127 14.19 2.58 13.08
CA ILE A 127 13.97 3.88 12.43
C ILE A 127 15.21 4.28 11.62
N ILE A 128 16.41 4.20 12.23
CA ILE A 128 17.67 4.54 11.57
C ILE A 128 17.89 3.64 10.34
N LEU A 129 17.66 2.33 10.50
CA LEU A 129 17.81 1.34 9.43
C LEU A 129 16.83 1.62 8.29
N THR A 130 15.58 1.92 8.62
CA THR A 130 14.53 2.24 7.64
C THR A 130 14.92 3.48 6.82
N VAL A 131 15.36 4.56 7.49
CA VAL A 131 15.82 5.77 6.79
C VAL A 131 17.02 5.47 5.90
N GLY A 132 17.99 4.70 6.39
CA GLY A 132 19.16 4.27 5.61
C GLY A 132 18.78 3.47 4.36
N ILE A 133 17.89 2.49 4.51
CA ILE A 133 17.38 1.66 3.40
C ILE A 133 16.66 2.54 2.38
N LEU A 134 15.83 3.49 2.80
CA LEU A 134 15.14 4.40 1.89
C LEU A 134 16.12 5.22 1.04
N VAL A 135 17.20 5.75 1.64
CA VAL A 135 18.24 6.50 0.92
C VAL A 135 18.95 5.60 -0.11
N ILE A 136 19.32 4.38 0.28
CA ILE A 136 19.97 3.41 -0.61
C ILE A 136 19.04 3.03 -1.77
N CYS A 137 17.78 2.74 -1.48
CA CYS A 137 16.76 2.44 -2.50
C CYS A 137 16.59 3.59 -3.48
N HIS A 138 16.50 4.83 -2.99
CA HIS A 138 16.36 6.00 -3.86
C HIS A 138 17.58 6.17 -4.77
N ALA A 139 18.80 6.03 -4.24
CA ALA A 139 20.03 6.08 -5.03
C ALA A 139 20.09 4.96 -6.10
N ALA A 140 19.73 3.73 -5.72
CA ALA A 140 19.69 2.60 -6.63
C ALA A 140 18.65 2.79 -7.76
N ILE A 141 17.45 3.30 -7.45
CA ILE A 141 16.43 3.64 -8.45
C ILE A 141 16.97 4.67 -9.44
N TYR A 142 17.64 5.71 -8.95
CA TYR A 142 18.24 6.74 -9.80
C TYR A 142 19.26 6.14 -10.78
N ILE A 143 20.06 5.16 -10.34
CA ILE A 143 21.01 4.44 -11.19
C ILE A 143 20.28 3.53 -12.21
N ILE A 144 19.29 2.75 -11.75
CA ILE A 144 18.51 1.82 -12.61
C ILE A 144 17.80 2.58 -13.73
N LYS A 145 17.26 3.76 -13.45
CA LYS A 145 16.62 4.63 -14.44
C LYS A 145 17.54 5.02 -15.61
N LYS A 146 18.86 5.03 -15.42
CA LYS A 146 19.83 5.32 -16.49
C LYS A 146 20.03 4.16 -17.47
N VAL A 147 19.63 2.94 -17.10
CA VAL A 147 19.79 1.75 -17.95
C VAL A 147 18.41 1.34 -18.49
N PRO A 148 18.13 1.51 -19.79
CA PRO A 148 16.77 1.37 -20.33
C PRO A 148 16.17 -0.03 -20.18
N LEU A 149 17.00 -1.08 -20.29
CA LEU A 149 16.58 -2.46 -20.06
C LEU A 149 16.19 -2.69 -18.59
N ALA A 150 17.02 -2.22 -17.66
CA ALA A 150 16.78 -2.37 -16.22
C ALA A 150 15.57 -1.53 -15.77
N ASN A 151 15.40 -0.32 -16.29
CA ASN A 151 14.22 0.51 -16.01
C ASN A 151 12.94 -0.19 -16.45
N LYS A 152 12.93 -0.80 -17.63
CA LYS A 152 11.77 -1.54 -18.15
C LYS A 152 11.47 -2.81 -17.35
N MET A 153 12.51 -3.57 -16.99
CA MET A 153 12.34 -4.86 -16.30
C MET A 153 12.03 -4.72 -14.81
N LEU A 154 12.66 -3.78 -14.11
CA LEU A 154 12.58 -3.67 -12.64
C LEU A 154 11.63 -2.59 -12.16
N LEU A 155 11.48 -1.50 -12.93
CA LEU A 155 10.65 -0.35 -12.56
C LEU A 155 9.43 -0.18 -13.46
N GLY A 156 9.23 -1.06 -14.47
CA GLY A 156 8.10 -0.99 -15.38
C GLY A 156 8.19 0.13 -16.43
N GLY A 157 9.37 0.74 -16.62
CA GLY A 157 9.60 1.79 -17.62
C GLY A 157 9.12 3.18 -17.21
N ILE A 158 9.10 3.47 -15.90
CA ILE A 158 8.74 4.77 -15.31
C ILE A 158 9.82 5.82 -15.58
#